data_AF-A0A6N8IP47-F1
#
_entry.id   AF-A0A6N8IP47-F1
#
_cell.length_a   1.000
_cell.length_b   1.000
_cell.length_c   1.000
_cell.angle_alpha   90.00
_cell.angle_beta   90.00
_cell.angle_gamma   90.00
#
_symmetry.space_group_name_H-M   'P 1'
#
loop_
_entity.id
_entity.type
_entity.pdbx_description
1 polymer ?
#
loop_
_entity_poly.entity_id
_entity_poly.type
_entity_poly.pdbx_seq_one_letter_code
_entity_poly.pdbx_strand_id
1 'polypeptide(L)'
;MSWRTRATAHRIGDDVPHDGGVMTRAMMQARIVDPEQLIPHLFEEYRPGFMARVKPGDFIVAGRNFGCGKPHTNGYIALQALGIRVLCESAPAGVARATMNLGLACLHRCEGVGQVVNDGDDIEVDFETGLLVNHTTGERRSYPALGAQERALIGQGGQQGFLRHFLHEHPELGEPWPGQAPGATDAEKTGSRTIPIVQVNAP
;
A
#
# COMPACT_ATOMS: atom_id res chain seq x y z
N MET A 1 -14.53 1.66 -6.26
CA MET A 1 -13.53 2.64 -5.78
C MET A 1 -13.41 3.73 -6.83
N SER A 2 -13.48 5.02 -6.47
CA SER A 2 -13.15 6.12 -7.39
C SER A 2 -11.63 6.30 -7.43
N TRP A 3 -11.05 6.43 -8.63
CA TRP A 3 -9.62 6.74 -8.80
C TRP A 3 -9.31 8.22 -8.64
N ARG A 4 -10.35 9.07 -8.62
CA ARG A 4 -10.26 10.49 -8.29
C ARG A 4 -10.85 10.74 -6.91
N THR A 5 -10.13 11.45 -6.07
CA THR A 5 -10.55 11.74 -4.70
C THR A 5 -9.91 13.02 -4.18
N ARG A 6 -10.65 13.75 -3.34
CA ARG A 6 -10.22 14.98 -2.70
C ARG A 6 -10.25 14.83 -1.18
N ALA A 7 -9.15 15.18 -0.51
CA ALA A 7 -9.01 15.08 0.94
C ALA A 7 -7.81 15.91 1.44
N THR A 8 -7.63 15.95 2.75
CA THR A 8 -6.51 16.66 3.37
C THR A 8 -5.20 15.91 3.16
N ALA A 9 -4.13 16.63 2.84
CA ALA A 9 -2.77 16.13 2.73
C ALA A 9 -2.01 16.30 4.04
N HIS A 10 -1.33 15.25 4.48
CA HIS A 10 -0.44 15.26 5.62
C HIS A 10 0.99 14.98 5.14
N ARG A 11 1.89 15.95 5.34
CA ARG A 11 3.25 15.86 4.84
C ARG A 11 4.14 15.10 5.82
N ILE A 12 4.89 14.14 5.29
CA ILE A 12 5.94 13.39 5.97
C ILE A 12 7.25 13.67 5.21
N GLY A 13 8.39 13.80 5.92
CA GLY A 13 9.64 14.24 5.31
C GLY A 13 10.29 13.25 4.34
N ASP A 14 11.59 13.46 4.11
CA ASP A 14 12.45 12.50 3.41
C ASP A 14 12.86 11.35 4.36
N ASP A 15 13.31 10.23 3.77
CA ASP A 15 13.98 9.12 4.47
C ASP A 15 13.21 8.53 5.64
N VAL A 16 11.88 8.44 5.49
CA VAL A 16 10.98 7.87 6.49
C VAL A 16 11.10 6.35 6.45
N PRO A 17 11.67 5.69 7.47
CA PRO A 17 11.74 4.24 7.47
C PRO A 17 10.35 3.64 7.70
N HIS A 18 10.14 2.37 7.34
CA HIS A 18 8.95 1.69 7.80
C HIS A 18 8.97 1.54 9.34
N ASP A 19 10.06 1.01 9.88
CA ASP A 19 10.23 0.71 11.30
C ASP A 19 10.61 1.96 12.10
N GLY A 20 9.71 2.38 12.98
CA GLY A 20 9.81 3.62 13.75
C GLY A 20 9.50 4.89 12.95
N GLY A 21 9.22 4.77 11.65
CA GLY A 21 8.80 5.88 10.79
C GLY A 21 7.30 5.77 10.48
N VAL A 22 6.92 4.84 9.60
CA VAL A 22 5.51 4.58 9.26
C VAL A 22 4.77 3.87 10.39
N MET A 23 5.42 2.93 11.08
CA MET A 23 4.83 2.15 12.16
C MET A 23 5.82 1.98 13.31
N THR A 24 5.33 1.90 14.56
CA THR A 24 6.19 1.70 15.72
C THR A 24 6.96 0.38 15.66
N ARG A 25 8.18 0.38 16.23
CA ARG A 25 9.02 -0.82 16.32
C ARG A 25 8.36 -1.90 17.16
N ALA A 26 7.61 -1.50 18.19
CA ALA A 26 6.86 -2.41 19.05
C ALA A 26 5.83 -3.24 18.25
N MET A 27 5.03 -2.58 17.41
CA MET A 27 4.05 -3.28 16.56
C MET A 27 4.72 -4.22 15.55
N MET A 28 5.90 -3.87 15.03
CA MET A 28 6.68 -4.74 14.14
C MET A 28 7.16 -6.00 14.83
N GLN A 29 7.75 -5.85 16.02
CA GLN A 29 8.27 -6.96 16.80
C GLN A 29 7.14 -7.91 17.24
N ALA A 30 5.97 -7.36 17.56
CA ALA A 30 4.79 -8.11 17.95
C ALA A 30 4.08 -8.82 16.78
N ARG A 31 4.48 -8.55 15.52
CA ARG A 31 3.91 -9.16 14.30
C ARG A 31 2.38 -9.01 14.18
N ILE A 32 1.84 -7.90 14.70
CA ILE A 32 0.40 -7.60 14.65
C ILE A 32 -0.01 -7.29 13.21
N VAL A 33 -1.08 -7.92 12.71
CA VAL A 33 -1.62 -7.66 11.36
C VAL A 33 -3.05 -7.15 11.37
N ASP A 34 -3.66 -7.07 12.56
CA ASP A 34 -5.00 -6.52 12.75
C ASP A 34 -4.97 -4.99 12.57
N PRO A 35 -5.67 -4.43 11.56
CA PRO A 35 -5.64 -3.00 11.31
C PRO A 35 -6.09 -2.15 12.49
N GLU A 36 -7.09 -2.59 13.26
CA GLU A 36 -7.63 -1.81 14.38
C GLU A 36 -6.58 -1.58 15.47
N GLN A 37 -5.73 -2.57 15.70
CA GLN A 37 -4.61 -2.48 16.64
C GLN A 37 -3.46 -1.65 16.09
N LEU A 38 -3.28 -1.61 14.77
CA LEU A 38 -2.17 -0.90 14.12
C LEU A 38 -2.44 0.59 13.95
N ILE A 39 -3.68 0.96 13.62
CA ILE A 39 -4.09 2.33 13.30
C ILE A 39 -3.63 3.37 14.35
N PRO A 40 -3.80 3.16 15.67
CA PRO A 40 -3.37 4.13 16.68
C PRO A 40 -1.87 4.42 16.68
N HIS A 41 -1.07 3.49 16.17
CA HIS A 41 0.40 3.52 16.21
C HIS A 41 1.04 4.01 14.91
N LEU A 42 0.23 4.41 13.91
CA LEU A 42 0.72 4.99 12.67
C LEU A 42 1.50 6.28 12.94
N PHE A 43 2.74 6.33 12.45
CA PHE A 43 3.68 7.45 12.60
C PHE A 43 3.94 7.91 14.03
N GLU A 44 3.57 7.15 15.06
CA GLU A 44 3.60 7.60 16.46
C GLU A 44 5.02 7.95 16.94
N GLU A 45 5.99 7.07 16.67
CA GLU A 45 7.41 7.30 17.00
C GLU A 45 8.02 8.45 16.18
N TYR A 46 7.52 8.66 14.96
CA TYR A 46 8.07 9.65 14.02
C TYR A 46 7.50 11.06 14.24
N ARG A 47 6.19 11.14 14.51
CA ARG A 47 5.43 12.37 14.69
C ARG A 47 4.38 12.15 15.78
N PRO A 48 4.73 12.32 17.07
CA PRO A 48 3.80 12.12 18.18
C PRO A 48 2.50 12.92 18.01
N GLY A 49 1.36 12.28 18.26
CA GLY A 49 0.03 12.88 18.11
C GLY A 49 -0.46 13.03 16.68
N PHE A 50 0.25 12.48 15.68
CA PHE A 50 -0.12 12.58 14.27
C PHE A 50 -1.55 12.09 13.98
N MET A 51 -1.91 10.91 14.51
CA MET A 51 -3.20 10.28 14.26
C MET A 51 -4.40 11.08 14.82
N ALA A 52 -4.19 12.06 15.70
CA ALA A 52 -5.27 12.92 16.18
C ALA A 52 -5.82 13.87 15.11
N ARG A 53 -5.09 14.08 14.01
CA ARG A 53 -5.48 14.99 12.91
C ARG A 53 -5.86 14.27 11.62
N VAL A 54 -5.51 12.98 11.50
CA VAL A 54 -5.72 12.18 10.30
C VAL A 54 -7.15 11.66 10.27
N LYS A 55 -7.79 11.76 9.11
CA LYS A 55 -9.13 11.19 8.87
C LYS A 55 -9.05 10.06 7.85
N PRO A 56 -9.98 9.09 7.90
CA PRO A 56 -10.11 8.10 6.83
C PRO A 56 -10.24 8.78 5.46
N GLY A 57 -9.49 8.29 4.48
CA GLY A 57 -9.47 8.83 3.12
C GLY A 57 -8.45 9.94 2.84
N ASP A 58 -7.77 10.48 3.86
CA ASP A 58 -6.74 11.50 3.71
C ASP A 58 -5.51 11.03 2.90
N PHE A 59 -4.64 11.97 2.55
CA PHE A 59 -3.39 11.70 1.85
C PHE A 59 -2.18 11.78 2.79
N ILE A 60 -1.25 10.86 2.60
CA ILE A 60 0.13 11.00 3.07
C ILE A 60 0.98 11.48 1.89
N VAL A 61 1.69 12.59 2.08
CA VAL A 61 2.61 13.15 1.09
C VAL A 61 4.03 13.06 1.64
N ALA A 62 4.81 12.13 1.13
CA ALA A 62 6.17 11.89 1.57
C ALA A 62 7.22 12.40 0.57
N GLY A 63 8.42 12.65 1.07
CA GLY A 63 9.57 13.00 0.25
C GLY A 63 10.24 11.78 -0.40
N ARG A 64 11.57 11.83 -0.51
CA ARG A 64 12.38 10.75 -1.05
C ARG A 64 12.45 9.57 -0.10
N ASN A 65 12.64 8.37 -0.66
CA ASN A 65 12.99 7.15 0.08
C ASN A 65 11.96 6.79 1.16
N PHE A 66 10.66 6.96 0.87
CA PHE A 66 9.58 6.63 1.78
C PHE A 66 9.48 5.12 2.04
N GLY A 67 9.26 4.74 3.30
CA GLY A 67 9.09 3.36 3.73
C GLY A 67 10.39 2.56 3.74
N CYS A 68 11.54 3.22 3.78
CA CYS A 68 12.83 2.56 3.63
C CYS A 68 13.17 1.60 4.78
N GLY A 69 14.19 0.76 4.56
CA GLY A 69 14.61 -0.28 5.51
C GLY A 69 13.97 -1.63 5.22
N LYS A 70 13.72 -2.42 6.28
CA LYS A 70 13.15 -3.77 6.15
C LYS A 70 11.72 -3.69 5.62
N PRO A 71 11.34 -4.56 4.67
CA PRO A 71 10.02 -4.52 4.06
C PRO A 71 8.99 -5.20 4.97
N HIS A 72 8.61 -4.54 6.06
CA HIS A 72 7.42 -4.93 6.83
C HIS A 72 6.17 -4.27 6.22
N THR A 73 5.00 -4.79 6.55
CA THR A 73 3.74 -4.44 5.89
C THR A 73 2.72 -3.75 6.80
N ASN A 74 2.92 -3.78 8.12
CA ASN A 74 1.86 -3.48 9.06
C ASN A 74 1.47 -1.99 9.04
N GLY A 75 2.40 -1.08 8.75
CA GLY A 75 2.06 0.32 8.49
C GLY A 75 1.15 0.47 7.27
N TYR A 76 1.48 -0.19 6.16
CA TYR A 76 0.69 -0.14 4.93
C TYR A 76 -0.68 -0.81 5.08
N ILE A 77 -0.81 -1.85 5.90
CA ILE A 77 -2.10 -2.48 6.25
C ILE A 77 -3.01 -1.45 6.93
N ALA A 78 -2.50 -0.72 7.93
CA ALA A 78 -3.27 0.29 8.64
C ALA A 78 -3.67 1.47 7.73
N LEU A 79 -2.75 1.94 6.88
CA LEU A 79 -3.04 2.99 5.89
C LEU A 79 -4.15 2.55 4.92
N GLN A 80 -4.07 1.31 4.42
CA GLN A 80 -5.08 0.77 3.51
C GLN A 80 -6.45 0.63 4.20
N ALA A 81 -6.49 0.16 5.44
CA ALA A 81 -7.74 0.01 6.19
C ALA A 81 -8.43 1.36 6.46
N LEU A 82 -7.66 2.44 6.66
CA LEU A 82 -8.18 3.80 6.75
C LEU A 82 -8.58 4.41 5.40
N GLY A 83 -8.35 3.71 4.29
CA GLY A 83 -8.52 4.25 2.94
C GLY A 83 -7.59 5.43 2.64
N ILE A 84 -6.52 5.59 3.41
CA ILE A 84 -5.50 6.61 3.19
C ILE A 84 -4.77 6.30 1.89
N ARG A 85 -4.35 7.35 1.19
CA ARG A 85 -3.63 7.24 -0.09
C ARG A 85 -2.28 7.90 0.06
N VAL A 86 -1.29 7.44 -0.70
CA VAL A 86 0.09 7.91 -0.54
C VAL A 86 0.60 8.52 -1.83
N LEU A 87 1.28 9.65 -1.71
CA LEU A 87 2.11 10.25 -2.75
C LEU A 87 3.52 10.35 -2.19
N CYS A 88 4.52 9.88 -2.91
CA CYS A 88 5.91 10.13 -2.52
C CYS A 88 6.80 10.43 -3.70
N GLU A 89 7.85 11.21 -3.46
CA GLU A 89 8.85 11.52 -4.48
C GLU A 89 9.56 10.25 -4.94
N SER A 90 9.92 9.38 -4.00
CA SER A 90 10.44 8.04 -4.30
C SER A 90 10.18 7.04 -3.16
N ALA A 91 10.15 5.77 -3.51
CA ALA A 91 10.14 4.65 -2.56
C ALA A 91 11.00 3.49 -3.10
N PRO A 92 11.59 2.66 -2.22
CA PRO A 92 12.24 1.43 -2.64
C PRO A 92 11.28 0.51 -3.41
N ALA A 93 11.78 -0.22 -4.41
CA ALA A 93 10.95 -1.11 -5.24
C ALA A 93 10.15 -2.15 -4.42
N GLY A 94 10.73 -2.63 -3.30
CA GLY A 94 10.04 -3.53 -2.38
C GLY A 94 8.81 -2.89 -1.70
N VAL A 95 8.91 -1.63 -1.32
CA VAL A 95 7.80 -0.84 -0.77
C VAL A 95 6.73 -0.59 -1.83
N ALA A 96 7.16 -0.20 -3.03
CA ALA A 96 6.25 0.03 -4.15
C ALA A 96 5.38 -1.21 -4.40
N ARG A 97 6.00 -2.39 -4.48
CA ARG A 97 5.27 -3.66 -4.62
C ARG A 97 4.41 -4.01 -3.41
N ALA A 98 4.90 -3.80 -2.19
CA ALA A 98 4.15 -4.14 -0.97
C ALA A 98 2.85 -3.34 -0.86
N THR A 99 2.90 -2.02 -1.12
CA THR A 99 1.70 -1.17 -1.10
C THR A 99 0.65 -1.63 -2.12
N MET A 100 1.04 -1.92 -3.35
CA MET A 100 0.13 -2.46 -4.38
C MET A 100 -0.45 -3.82 -3.98
N ASN A 101 0.38 -4.72 -3.46
CA ASN A 101 -0.06 -6.06 -3.03
C ASN A 101 -1.04 -6.02 -1.86
N LEU A 102 -1.00 -4.97 -1.04
CA LEU A 102 -1.96 -4.76 0.06
C LEU A 102 -3.22 -4.01 -0.39
N GLY A 103 -3.26 -3.50 -1.62
CA GLY A 103 -4.36 -2.67 -2.10
C GLY A 103 -4.30 -1.22 -1.61
N LEU A 104 -3.12 -0.74 -1.22
CA LEU A 104 -2.88 0.67 -0.90
C LEU A 104 -2.62 1.45 -2.19
N ALA A 105 -3.47 2.44 -2.48
CA ALA A 105 -3.25 3.34 -3.62
C ALA A 105 -2.09 4.29 -3.33
N CYS A 106 -1.01 4.15 -4.09
CA CYS A 106 0.19 4.96 -3.92
C CYS A 106 0.84 5.35 -5.25
N LEU A 107 1.16 6.63 -5.43
CA LEU A 107 2.03 7.10 -6.50
C LEU A 107 3.45 7.28 -5.95
N HIS A 108 4.37 6.42 -6.36
CA HIS A 108 5.74 6.34 -5.82
C HIS A 108 6.78 7.19 -6.55
N ARG A 109 6.35 7.99 -7.53
CA ARG A 109 7.22 8.74 -8.45
C ARG A 109 6.74 10.17 -8.63
N CYS A 110 6.41 10.83 -7.52
CA CYS A 110 5.88 12.18 -7.51
C CYS A 110 6.99 13.22 -7.30
N GLU A 111 7.87 13.37 -8.30
CA GLU A 111 9.03 14.28 -8.20
C GLU A 111 8.61 15.71 -7.83
N GLY A 112 9.19 16.25 -6.74
CA GLY A 112 8.89 17.60 -6.27
C GLY A 112 7.48 17.77 -5.71
N VAL A 113 6.77 16.72 -5.29
CA VAL A 113 5.43 16.83 -4.68
C VAL A 113 5.40 17.71 -3.43
N GLY A 114 6.49 17.70 -2.65
CA GLY A 114 6.62 18.59 -1.49
C GLY A 114 6.81 20.08 -1.82
N GLN A 115 6.96 20.43 -3.11
CA GLN A 115 6.95 21.82 -3.58
C GLN A 115 5.54 22.30 -3.92
N VAL A 116 4.61 21.37 -4.18
CA VAL A 116 3.23 21.65 -4.63
C VAL A 116 2.23 21.52 -3.50
N VAL A 117 2.55 20.70 -2.49
CA VAL A 117 1.64 20.33 -1.39
C VAL A 117 2.29 20.60 -0.04
N ASN A 118 1.63 21.41 0.78
CA ASN A 118 1.98 21.65 2.18
C ASN A 118 1.17 20.76 3.12
N ASP A 119 1.63 20.66 4.37
CA ASP A 119 0.91 19.95 5.44
C ASP A 119 -0.42 20.65 5.73
N GLY A 120 -1.53 19.92 5.67
CA GLY A 120 -2.88 20.41 5.86
C GLY A 120 -3.59 20.91 4.60
N ASP A 121 -2.95 20.88 3.43
CA ASP A 121 -3.58 21.33 2.18
C ASP A 121 -4.73 20.41 1.76
N ASP A 122 -5.73 20.99 1.09
CA ASP A 122 -6.83 20.25 0.48
C ASP A 122 -6.47 19.92 -0.97
N ILE A 123 -6.24 18.63 -1.25
CA ILE A 123 -5.76 18.17 -2.55
C ILE A 123 -6.74 17.18 -3.19
N GLU A 124 -6.88 17.26 -4.51
CA GLU A 124 -7.53 16.24 -5.33
C GLU A 124 -6.46 15.51 -6.16
N VAL A 125 -6.54 14.18 -6.17
CA VAL A 125 -5.65 13.35 -6.99
C VAL A 125 -6.48 12.36 -7.78
N ASP A 126 -6.17 12.28 -9.07
CA ASP A 126 -6.66 11.26 -9.99
C ASP A 126 -5.54 10.26 -10.27
N PHE A 127 -5.63 9.06 -9.68
CA PHE A 127 -4.62 8.01 -9.79
C PHE A 127 -4.58 7.34 -11.17
N GLU A 128 -5.62 7.50 -11.97
CA GLU A 128 -5.68 6.96 -13.34
C GLU A 128 -4.96 7.86 -14.34
N THR A 129 -5.03 9.18 -14.15
CA THR A 129 -4.35 10.17 -15.00
C THR A 129 -3.05 10.70 -14.40
N GLY A 130 -2.85 10.52 -13.09
CA GLY A 130 -1.73 11.07 -12.33
C GLY A 130 -1.86 12.56 -12.04
N LEU A 131 -3.01 13.18 -12.30
CA LEU A 131 -3.24 14.61 -12.07
C LEU A 131 -3.45 14.88 -10.58
N LEU A 132 -2.64 15.78 -10.03
CA LEU A 132 -2.81 16.41 -8.72
C LEU A 132 -3.27 17.85 -8.89
N VAL A 133 -4.28 18.24 -8.12
CA VAL A 133 -4.76 19.62 -7.97
C VAL A 133 -4.70 19.98 -6.49
N ASN A 134 -3.92 21.01 -6.14
CA ASN A 134 -3.95 21.60 -4.81
C ASN A 134 -5.01 22.71 -4.80
N HIS A 135 -6.11 22.51 -4.08
CA HIS A 135 -7.20 23.47 -4.00
C HIS A 135 -6.92 24.63 -3.05
N THR A 136 -5.97 24.47 -2.13
CA THR A 136 -5.52 25.56 -1.25
C THR A 136 -4.69 26.59 -2.02
N THR A 137 -3.73 26.13 -2.84
CA THR A 137 -2.79 27.02 -3.55
C THR A 137 -3.20 27.31 -5.00
N GLY A 138 -4.07 26.48 -5.58
CA GLY A 138 -4.43 26.51 -7.00
C GLY A 138 -3.42 25.81 -7.92
N GLU A 139 -2.34 25.26 -7.38
CA GLU A 139 -1.32 24.56 -8.17
C GLU A 139 -1.83 23.24 -8.75
N ARG A 140 -1.25 22.86 -9.89
CA ARG A 140 -1.56 21.61 -10.60
C ARG A 140 -0.28 20.96 -11.06
N ARG A 141 -0.16 19.65 -10.87
CA ARG A 141 0.99 18.88 -11.36
C ARG A 141 0.54 17.47 -11.76
N SER A 142 1.15 16.94 -12.80
CA SER A 142 0.92 15.56 -13.23
C SER A 142 2.11 14.70 -12.90
N TYR A 143 1.83 13.48 -12.47
CA TYR A 143 2.82 12.46 -12.14
C TYR A 143 2.57 11.18 -12.95
N PRO A 144 3.51 10.22 -12.99
CA PRO A 144 3.25 8.90 -13.54
C PRO A 144 2.03 8.27 -12.83
N ALA A 145 0.98 8.01 -13.59
CA ALA A 145 -0.24 7.38 -13.11
C ALA A 145 -0.03 5.91 -12.74
N LEU A 146 -0.99 5.33 -12.03
CA LEU A 146 -1.08 3.88 -11.88
C LEU A 146 -1.48 3.28 -13.23
N GLY A 147 -0.82 2.20 -13.64
CA GLY A 147 -1.18 1.41 -14.81
C GLY A 147 -2.48 0.61 -14.60
N ALA A 148 -3.09 0.14 -15.69
CA ALA A 148 -4.38 -0.58 -15.62
C ALA A 148 -4.31 -1.84 -14.74
N GLN A 149 -3.21 -2.59 -14.79
CA GLN A 149 -3.02 -3.79 -13.96
C GLN A 149 -2.84 -3.45 -12.48
N GLU A 150 -2.10 -2.39 -12.16
CA GLU A 150 -1.93 -1.90 -10.79
C GLU A 150 -3.28 -1.47 -10.21
N ARG A 151 -4.06 -0.73 -11.00
CA ARG A 151 -5.42 -0.31 -10.65
C ARG A 151 -6.34 -1.52 -10.43
N ALA A 152 -6.31 -2.52 -11.31
CA ALA A 152 -7.12 -3.73 -11.15
C ALA A 152 -6.77 -4.49 -9.85
N LEU A 153 -5.48 -4.68 -9.58
CA LEU A 153 -5.00 -5.34 -8.36
C LEU A 153 -5.42 -4.57 -7.10
N ILE A 154 -5.16 -3.26 -7.06
CA ILE A 154 -5.51 -2.41 -5.93
C ILE A 154 -7.03 -2.37 -5.73
N GLY A 155 -7.80 -2.20 -6.80
CA GLY A 155 -9.26 -2.11 -6.78
C GLY A 155 -9.94 -3.39 -6.28
N GLN A 156 -9.27 -4.54 -6.38
CA GLN A 156 -9.74 -5.81 -5.83
C GLN A 156 -9.29 -6.05 -4.38
N GLY A 157 -8.64 -5.08 -3.72
CA GLY A 157 -8.13 -5.24 -2.36
C GLY A 157 -6.74 -5.88 -2.30
N GLY A 158 -5.93 -5.68 -3.34
CA GLY A 158 -4.58 -6.22 -3.44
C GLY A 158 -4.56 -7.70 -3.80
N GLN A 159 -3.44 -8.37 -3.54
CA GLN A 159 -3.17 -9.73 -3.97
C GLN A 159 -4.15 -10.76 -3.40
N GLN A 160 -4.60 -10.58 -2.15
CA GLN A 160 -5.52 -11.55 -1.54
C GLN A 160 -6.91 -11.44 -2.14
N GLY A 161 -7.40 -10.22 -2.35
CA GLY A 161 -8.70 -10.02 -2.97
C GLY A 161 -8.69 -10.39 -4.46
N PHE A 162 -7.59 -10.13 -5.16
CA PHE A 162 -7.36 -10.63 -6.51
C PHE A 162 -7.40 -12.15 -6.57
N LEU A 163 -6.65 -12.83 -5.69
CA LEU A 163 -6.66 -14.30 -5.63
C LEU A 163 -8.05 -14.85 -5.31
N ARG A 164 -8.78 -14.24 -4.37
CA ARG A 164 -10.14 -14.64 -4.03
C ARG A 164 -11.08 -14.52 -5.22
N HIS A 165 -10.99 -13.42 -5.97
CA HIS A 165 -11.77 -13.22 -7.18
C HIS A 165 -11.40 -14.25 -8.25
N PHE A 166 -10.11 -14.47 -8.49
CA PHE A 166 -9.61 -15.46 -9.44
C PHE A 166 -10.12 -16.88 -9.11
N LEU A 167 -10.01 -17.32 -7.85
CA LEU A 167 -10.49 -18.65 -7.44
C LEU A 167 -12.00 -18.78 -7.46
N HIS A 168 -12.74 -17.67 -7.34
CA HIS A 168 -14.18 -17.67 -7.53
C HIS A 168 -14.56 -17.87 -9.02
N GLU A 169 -13.78 -17.33 -9.95
CA GLU A 169 -13.99 -17.52 -11.39
C GLU A 169 -13.44 -18.86 -11.89
N HIS A 170 -12.44 -19.41 -11.20
CA HIS A 170 -11.76 -20.67 -11.51
C HIS A 170 -11.81 -21.65 -10.32
N PRO A 171 -13.00 -22.10 -9.90
CA PRO A 171 -13.14 -22.98 -8.74
C PRO A 171 -12.36 -24.29 -8.88
N GLU A 172 -12.15 -24.77 -10.11
CA GLU A 172 -11.36 -25.96 -10.42
C GLU A 172 -9.88 -25.86 -9.99
N LEU A 173 -9.35 -24.64 -9.85
CA LEU A 173 -7.98 -24.38 -9.39
C LEU A 173 -7.89 -24.19 -7.87
N GLY A 174 -9.03 -24.12 -7.17
CA GLY A 174 -9.10 -24.03 -5.71
C GLY A 174 -9.01 -25.38 -5.00
N GLU A 175 -9.03 -26.48 -5.75
CA GLU A 175 -8.91 -27.82 -5.19
C GLU A 175 -7.54 -28.02 -4.54
N PRO A 176 -7.47 -28.69 -3.37
CA PRO A 176 -6.20 -29.00 -2.72
C PRO A 176 -5.27 -29.72 -3.67
N TRP A 177 -3.97 -29.39 -3.61
CA TRP A 177 -2.97 -30.04 -4.43
C TRP A 177 -3.08 -31.57 -4.31
N PRO A 178 -3.19 -32.34 -5.42
CA PRO A 178 -3.36 -33.79 -5.38
C PRO A 178 -2.14 -34.41 -4.68
N GLY A 179 -2.29 -34.73 -3.40
CA GLY A 179 -1.22 -35.15 -2.50
C GLY A 179 -1.33 -34.57 -1.07
N GLN A 180 -2.13 -33.53 -0.84
CA GLN A 180 -2.50 -33.12 0.52
C GLN A 180 -3.67 -33.98 1.00
N ALA A 181 -3.36 -35.09 1.68
CA ALA A 181 -4.37 -35.80 2.46
C ALA A 181 -4.93 -34.87 3.55
N PRO A 182 -6.23 -34.94 3.90
CA PRO A 182 -6.78 -34.17 5.00
C PRO A 182 -6.06 -34.57 6.30
N GLY A 183 -5.28 -33.65 6.90
CA GLY A 183 -4.64 -33.87 8.21
C GLY A 183 -3.12 -33.70 8.30
N ALA A 184 -2.40 -33.30 7.25
CA ALA A 184 -0.95 -33.07 7.35
C ALA A 184 -0.62 -31.80 8.17
N THR A 185 -0.01 -31.99 9.35
CA THR A 185 0.44 -30.89 10.22
C THR A 185 1.64 -30.14 9.64
N ASP A 186 1.80 -28.86 9.99
CA ASP A 186 2.79 -27.91 9.45
C ASP A 186 4.28 -28.32 9.54
N ALA A 187 4.61 -29.39 10.27
CA ALA A 187 5.97 -29.87 10.46
C ALA A 187 6.61 -30.54 9.23
N GLU A 188 5.84 -30.93 8.20
CA GLU A 188 6.36 -31.67 7.03
C GLU A 188 6.69 -30.78 5.80
N LYS A 189 6.58 -29.45 5.92
CA LYS A 189 6.60 -28.51 4.77
C LYS A 189 7.97 -27.91 4.39
N THR A 190 9.11 -28.52 4.72
CA THR A 190 10.45 -27.98 4.40
C THR A 190 11.19 -28.71 3.27
N GLY A 191 10.48 -29.07 2.20
CA GLY A 191 11.10 -29.53 0.95
C GLY A 191 10.91 -28.51 -0.16
N SER A 192 11.92 -27.65 -0.40
CA SER A 192 11.95 -26.82 -1.61
C SER A 192 11.97 -27.72 -2.83
N ARG A 193 10.88 -27.73 -3.61
CA ARG A 193 10.85 -28.30 -4.95
C ARG A 193 10.24 -27.29 -5.90
N THR A 194 10.99 -27.01 -6.96
CA THR A 194 10.71 -26.03 -8.00
C THR A 194 9.33 -26.24 -8.60
N ILE A 195 8.52 -25.18 -8.64
CA ILE A 195 7.22 -25.18 -9.31
C ILE A 195 7.50 -25.28 -10.82
N PRO A 196 6.94 -26.26 -11.55
CA PRO A 196 7.03 -26.27 -13.00
C PRO A 196 6.25 -25.06 -13.54
N ILE A 197 6.92 -24.22 -14.33
CA ILE A 197 6.29 -23.09 -15.01
C ILE A 197 5.31 -23.66 -16.03
N VAL A 198 4.02 -23.61 -15.74
CA VAL A 198 2.98 -23.87 -16.74
C VAL A 198 2.98 -22.69 -17.70
N GLN A 199 3.39 -22.91 -18.94
CA GLN A 199 3.29 -21.90 -19.97
C GLN A 199 1.81 -21.58 -20.18
N VAL A 200 1.39 -20.40 -19.72
CA VAL A 200 0.08 -19.85 -20.05
C VAL A 200 0.19 -19.34 -21.48
N ASN A 201 -0.31 -20.12 -22.44
CA ASN A 201 -0.45 -19.64 -23.81
C ASN A 201 -1.60 -18.62 -23.83
N ALA A 202 -1.28 -17.37 -24.11
CA ALA A 202 -2.28 -16.34 -24.40
C ALA A 202 -2.93 -16.60 -25.77
N PRO A 203 -4.21 -16.20 -25.98
CA PRO A 203 -4.86 -16.27 -27.29
C PRO A 203 -4.24 -15.31 -28.32
#